data_AF-A0A0M0LED1-F1
#
_entry.id   AF-A0A0M0LED1-F1
#
_cell.length_a   1.000
_cell.length_b   1.000
_cell.length_c   1.000
_cell.angle_alpha   90.00
_cell.angle_beta   90.00
_cell.angle_gamma   90.00
#
_symmetry.space_group_name_H-M   'P 1'
#
loop_
_entity.id
_entity.type
_entity.pdbx_description
1 polymer ?
#
loop_
_entity_poly.entity_id
_entity_poly.type
_entity_poly.pdbx_seq_one_letter_code
_entity_poly.pdbx_strand_id
1 'polypeptide(L)'
;MNATIIDNKIQELQNNILMQLHHRTLLKYTGQPIVENETLFYLLLPFLNGEIWTSEQDEVSTTIGIIYTALHAHDQIDEVDATSKNQQLTVLAGDFYSGMYYQLLSKIPNIALIRSLSDGIIDISEQKTAIYEPTSRPITDWLHALTVIESKSIEQFMKHYHLDQYIPLVQQGLLLNRLAYELRILQETHMKTRIVAAIEKSEQFTSTKRSAERILEELVSELSSTFTRSISTSPFLQDEVKTLIVNRMPRIACEHQTTREG
;
A
#
# COMPACT_ATOMS: atom_id res chain seq x y z
N MET A 1 5.40 6.34 -23.56
CA MET A 1 3.99 6.63 -23.17
C MET A 1 3.96 7.98 -22.42
N ASN A 2 3.01 8.89 -22.67
CA ASN A 2 2.99 10.23 -22.05
C ASN A 2 2.49 10.15 -20.58
N ALA A 3 3.09 10.92 -19.65
CA ALA A 3 2.68 11.00 -18.23
C ALA A 3 1.16 11.21 -18.05
N THR A 4 0.54 11.99 -18.94
CA THR A 4 -0.91 12.23 -18.96
C THR A 4 -1.74 10.95 -19.21
N ILE A 5 -1.25 10.02 -20.02
CA ILE A 5 -1.97 8.75 -20.31
C ILE A 5 -1.98 7.86 -19.06
N ILE A 6 -0.90 7.90 -18.28
CA ILE A 6 -0.75 7.11 -17.05
C ILE A 6 -1.70 7.64 -15.98
N ASP A 7 -1.69 8.95 -15.73
CA ASP A 7 -2.61 9.56 -14.77
C ASP A 7 -4.06 9.31 -15.16
N ASN A 8 -4.38 9.36 -16.45
CA ASN A 8 -5.71 9.02 -16.95
C ASN A 8 -6.09 7.56 -16.65
N LYS A 9 -5.17 6.60 -16.79
CA LYS A 9 -5.47 5.17 -16.52
C LYS A 9 -5.65 4.90 -15.03
N ILE A 10 -4.83 5.52 -14.18
CA ILE A 10 -5.01 5.45 -12.72
C ILE A 10 -6.36 6.05 -12.33
N GLN A 11 -6.70 7.22 -12.88
CA GLN A 11 -8.00 7.86 -12.63
C GLN A 11 -9.17 7.03 -13.15
N GLU A 12 -9.04 6.37 -14.30
CA GLU A 12 -10.05 5.44 -14.82
C GLU A 12 -10.30 4.30 -13.84
N LEU A 13 -9.24 3.64 -13.38
CA LEU A 13 -9.34 2.55 -12.40
C LEU A 13 -9.94 3.05 -11.08
N GLN A 14 -9.48 4.20 -10.58
CA GLN A 14 -10.02 4.83 -9.37
C GLN A 14 -11.51 5.12 -9.50
N ASN A 15 -11.95 5.69 -10.63
CA ASN A 15 -13.36 5.97 -10.89
C ASN A 15 -14.18 4.69 -10.95
N ASN A 16 -13.67 3.63 -11.59
CA ASN A 16 -14.33 2.32 -11.64
C ASN A 16 -14.53 1.75 -10.22
N ILE A 17 -13.50 1.81 -9.37
CA ILE A 17 -13.58 1.39 -7.97
C ILE A 17 -14.64 2.20 -7.22
N LEU A 18 -14.58 3.53 -7.30
CA LEU A 18 -15.51 4.41 -6.60
C LEU A 18 -16.96 4.21 -7.04
N MET A 19 -17.19 3.92 -8.32
CA MET A 19 -18.51 3.59 -8.86
C MET A 19 -19.06 2.28 -8.26
N GLN A 20 -18.23 1.25 -8.08
CA GLN A 20 -18.64 -0.01 -7.43
C GLN A 20 -18.94 0.18 -5.94
N LEU A 21 -18.21 1.06 -5.25
CA LEU A 21 -18.36 1.29 -3.81
C LEU A 21 -19.37 2.39 -3.45
N HIS A 22 -20.00 3.01 -4.45
CA HIS A 22 -20.92 4.11 -4.22
C HIS A 22 -22.16 3.65 -3.44
N HIS A 23 -22.25 4.09 -2.18
CA HIS A 23 -23.43 3.89 -1.35
C HIS A 23 -23.81 5.19 -0.62
N ARG A 24 -25.00 5.73 -0.93
CA ARG A 24 -25.45 7.05 -0.46
C ARG A 24 -25.33 7.24 1.06
N THR A 25 -25.72 6.22 1.84
CA THR A 25 -25.68 6.29 3.30
C THR A 25 -24.25 6.29 3.82
N LEU A 26 -23.37 5.47 3.26
CA LEU A 26 -21.97 5.42 3.70
C LEU A 26 -21.28 6.74 3.34
N LEU A 27 -21.43 7.23 2.11
CA LEU A 27 -20.88 8.52 1.67
C LEU A 27 -21.25 9.67 2.62
N LYS A 28 -22.50 9.69 3.11
CA LYS A 28 -22.98 10.72 4.04
C LYS A 28 -22.25 10.70 5.40
N TYR A 29 -21.84 9.53 5.89
CA TYR A 29 -21.38 9.35 7.26
C TYR A 29 -19.90 9.01 7.39
N THR A 30 -19.30 8.39 6.37
CA THR A 30 -17.89 7.97 6.33
C THR A 30 -17.07 8.76 5.31
N GLY A 31 -17.71 9.59 4.49
CA GLY A 31 -17.05 10.27 3.37
C GLY A 31 -16.81 9.34 2.18
N GLN A 32 -16.02 9.82 1.21
CA GLN A 32 -15.69 9.06 0.02
C GLN A 32 -14.69 7.94 0.36
N PRO A 33 -14.83 6.73 -0.22
CA PRO A 33 -13.84 5.67 -0.03
C PRO A 33 -12.44 6.15 -0.41
N ILE A 34 -11.45 5.86 0.44
CA ILE A 34 -10.06 6.20 0.19
C ILE A 34 -9.47 5.15 -0.75
N VAL A 35 -8.99 5.59 -1.91
CA VAL A 35 -8.34 4.76 -2.92
C VAL A 35 -6.94 5.31 -3.15
N GLU A 36 -5.91 4.56 -2.76
CA GLU A 36 -4.53 5.02 -2.80
C GLU A 36 -3.95 4.94 -4.21
N ASN A 37 -3.70 6.11 -4.81
CA ASN A 37 -3.19 6.21 -6.19
C ASN A 37 -1.87 5.48 -6.41
N GLU A 38 -1.01 5.47 -5.39
CA GLU A 38 0.28 4.77 -5.47
C GLU A 38 0.10 3.25 -5.57
N THR A 39 -0.83 2.69 -4.80
CA THR A 39 -1.20 1.27 -4.90
C THR A 39 -1.75 0.93 -6.28
N LEU A 40 -2.62 1.78 -6.83
CA LEU A 40 -3.13 1.61 -8.20
C LEU A 40 -2.03 1.72 -9.25
N PHE A 41 -1.06 2.62 -9.07
CA PHE A 41 0.07 2.76 -9.97
C PHE A 41 0.90 1.47 -10.04
N TYR A 42 1.26 0.89 -8.88
CA TYR A 42 2.04 -0.35 -8.85
C TYR A 42 1.25 -1.57 -9.35
N LEU A 43 -0.06 -1.62 -9.11
CA LEU A 43 -0.93 -2.64 -9.69
C LEU A 43 -0.96 -2.55 -11.23
N LEU A 44 -1.01 -1.34 -11.78
CA LEU A 44 -1.01 -1.08 -13.22
C LEU A 44 0.39 -1.16 -13.85
N LEU A 45 1.46 -1.31 -13.07
CA LEU A 45 2.84 -1.24 -13.57
C LEU A 45 3.12 -2.15 -14.79
N PRO A 46 2.66 -3.41 -14.85
CA PRO A 46 2.82 -4.26 -16.03
C PRO A 46 2.13 -3.67 -17.27
N PHE A 47 0.89 -3.20 -17.13
CA PHE A 47 0.15 -2.54 -18.22
C PHE A 47 0.90 -1.31 -18.73
N LEU A 48 1.42 -0.50 -17.81
CA LEU A 48 2.18 0.70 -18.15
C LEU A 48 3.50 0.38 -18.84
N ASN A 49 4.05 -0.82 -18.61
CA ASN A 49 5.23 -1.35 -19.27
C ASN A 49 4.93 -2.06 -20.59
N GLY A 50 3.70 -1.99 -21.08
CA GLY A 50 3.30 -2.50 -22.39
C GLY A 50 2.82 -3.95 -22.39
N GLU A 51 2.65 -4.57 -21.23
CA GLU A 51 2.02 -5.90 -21.15
C GLU A 51 0.55 -5.80 -21.58
N ILE A 52 0.11 -6.77 -22.39
CA ILE A 52 -1.26 -6.79 -22.89
C ILE A 52 -2.18 -7.36 -21.81
N TRP A 53 -3.17 -6.57 -21.41
CA TRP A 53 -4.16 -6.99 -20.44
C TRP A 53 -5.43 -7.52 -21.12
N THR A 54 -5.99 -8.55 -20.52
CA THR A 54 -7.31 -9.10 -20.84
C THR A 54 -8.39 -8.37 -20.05
N SER A 55 -9.65 -8.48 -20.51
CA SER A 55 -10.80 -7.97 -19.77
C SER A 55 -10.90 -8.57 -18.35
N GLU A 56 -10.47 -9.83 -18.17
CA GLU A 56 -10.42 -10.46 -16.85
C GLU A 56 -9.41 -9.74 -15.95
N GLN A 57 -8.20 -9.42 -16.45
CA GLN A 57 -7.19 -8.68 -15.67
C GLN A 57 -7.66 -7.27 -15.29
N ASP A 58 -8.39 -6.58 -16.17
CA ASP A 58 -8.99 -5.28 -15.86
C ASP A 58 -10.04 -5.40 -14.72
N GLU A 59 -10.92 -6.39 -14.78
CA GLU A 59 -11.92 -6.66 -13.72
C GLU A 59 -11.26 -7.05 -12.39
N VAL A 60 -10.23 -7.89 -12.46
CA VAL A 60 -9.46 -8.32 -11.28
C VAL A 60 -8.72 -7.14 -10.66
N SER A 61 -8.11 -6.27 -11.47
CA SER A 61 -7.41 -5.08 -10.95
C SER A 61 -8.37 -4.14 -10.21
N THR A 62 -9.60 -3.97 -10.71
CA THR A 62 -10.66 -3.22 -10.02
C THR A 62 -11.01 -3.87 -8.69
N THR A 63 -11.11 -5.20 -8.68
CA THR A 63 -11.42 -5.98 -7.47
C THR A 63 -10.31 -5.86 -6.42
N ILE A 64 -9.04 -5.89 -6.84
CA ILE A 64 -7.88 -5.68 -5.96
C ILE A 64 -7.90 -4.27 -5.37
N GLY A 65 -8.20 -3.25 -6.17
CA GLY A 65 -8.38 -1.89 -5.66
C GLY A 65 -9.45 -1.79 -4.57
N ILE A 66 -10.57 -2.51 -4.73
CA ILE A 66 -11.62 -2.59 -3.70
C ILE A 66 -11.13 -3.33 -2.46
N ILE A 67 -10.36 -4.41 -2.60
CA ILE A 67 -9.74 -5.13 -1.47
C ILE A 67 -8.90 -4.15 -0.63
N TYR A 68 -8.05 -3.35 -1.26
CA TYR A 68 -7.25 -2.34 -0.55
C TYR A 68 -8.13 -1.30 0.14
N THR A 69 -9.15 -0.76 -0.54
CA THR A 69 -10.06 0.20 0.06
C THR A 69 -10.84 -0.37 1.26
N ALA A 70 -11.25 -1.64 1.19
CA ALA A 70 -11.92 -2.33 2.29
C ALA A 70 -10.97 -2.50 3.49
N LEU A 71 -9.77 -3.01 3.24
CA LEU A 71 -8.75 -3.21 4.27
C LEU A 71 -8.31 -1.89 4.90
N HIS A 72 -8.19 -0.82 4.12
CA HIS A 72 -7.83 0.51 4.62
C HIS A 72 -8.97 1.14 5.44
N ALA A 73 -10.23 0.92 5.06
CA ALA A 73 -11.37 1.42 5.83
C ALA A 73 -11.35 0.89 7.28
N HIS A 74 -10.94 -0.36 7.49
CA HIS A 74 -10.80 -0.92 8.83
C HIS A 74 -9.63 -0.30 9.62
N ASP A 75 -8.56 0.13 8.95
CA ASP A 75 -7.41 0.77 9.61
C ASP A 75 -7.74 2.19 10.14
N GLN A 76 -8.80 2.83 9.63
CA GLN A 76 -9.26 4.16 10.07
C GLN A 76 -10.10 4.11 11.35
N ILE A 77 -10.31 2.93 11.93
CA ILE A 77 -11.10 2.78 13.15
C ILE A 77 -10.17 2.91 14.36
N ASP A 78 -10.40 3.92 15.20
CA ASP A 78 -9.66 4.05 16.45
C ASP A 78 -10.08 2.98 17.47
N GLU A 79 -9.15 2.57 18.33
CA GLU A 79 -9.47 1.72 19.49
C GLU A 79 -10.20 2.50 20.59
N VAL A 80 -10.09 3.83 20.57
CA VAL A 80 -10.66 4.73 21.56
C VAL A 80 -12.00 5.24 21.04
N ASP A 81 -13.03 5.21 21.90
CA ASP A 81 -14.39 5.65 21.57
C ASP A 81 -15.04 4.94 20.35
N ALA A 82 -14.73 3.65 20.18
CA ALA A 82 -15.28 2.72 19.18
C ALA A 82 -16.82 2.63 19.11
N THR A 83 -17.53 3.22 20.06
CA THR A 83 -18.98 3.31 20.08
C THR A 83 -19.54 4.53 19.34
N SER A 84 -18.69 5.43 18.85
CA SER A 84 -19.16 6.59 18.09
C SER A 84 -19.89 6.15 16.81
N LYS A 85 -20.96 6.86 16.46
CA LYS A 85 -21.74 6.55 15.25
C LYS A 85 -20.88 6.57 13.99
N ASN A 86 -19.88 7.46 13.92
CA ASN A 86 -18.97 7.55 12.78
C ASN A 86 -18.11 6.29 12.68
N GLN A 87 -17.44 5.86 13.77
CA GLN A 87 -16.61 4.66 13.75
C GLN A 87 -17.42 3.38 13.49
N GLN A 88 -18.63 3.25 14.05
CA GLN A 88 -19.52 2.12 13.74
C GLN A 88 -19.94 2.08 12.27
N LEU A 89 -20.15 3.23 11.64
CA LEU A 89 -20.46 3.29 10.21
C LEU A 89 -19.22 3.05 9.34
N THR A 90 -18.02 3.36 9.83
CA THR A 90 -16.75 3.00 9.18
C THR A 90 -16.54 1.48 9.21
N VAL A 91 -16.84 0.80 10.33
CA VAL A 91 -16.87 -0.68 10.39
C VAL A 91 -17.79 -1.24 9.29
N LEU A 92 -19.04 -0.75 9.24
CA LEU A 92 -20.02 -1.18 8.24
C LEU A 92 -19.60 -0.84 6.81
N ALA A 93 -18.85 0.25 6.60
CA ALA A 93 -18.30 0.57 5.30
C ALA A 93 -17.24 -0.46 4.88
N GLY A 94 -16.33 -0.83 5.78
CA GLY A 94 -15.35 -1.90 5.55
C GLY A 94 -16.02 -3.25 5.24
N ASP A 95 -17.06 -3.62 6.00
CA ASP A 95 -17.84 -4.85 5.75
C ASP A 95 -18.56 -4.80 4.39
N PHE A 96 -19.14 -3.65 4.04
CA PHE A 96 -19.79 -3.45 2.75
C PHE A 96 -18.79 -3.55 1.59
N TYR A 97 -17.65 -2.86 1.67
CA TYR A 97 -16.60 -2.95 0.66
C TYR A 97 -16.05 -4.37 0.55
N SER A 98 -15.98 -5.09 1.67
CA SER A 98 -15.59 -6.49 1.68
C SER A 98 -16.58 -7.39 0.94
N GLY A 99 -17.88 -7.20 1.21
CA GLY A 99 -18.95 -7.86 0.46
C GLY A 99 -18.88 -7.56 -1.05
N MET A 100 -18.55 -6.32 -1.43
CA MET A 100 -18.41 -5.92 -2.82
C MET A 100 -17.27 -6.64 -3.53
N TYR A 101 -16.07 -6.75 -2.93
CA TYR A 101 -14.99 -7.50 -3.61
C TYR A 101 -15.31 -9.00 -3.69
N TYR A 102 -15.92 -9.61 -2.66
CA TYR A 102 -16.32 -11.03 -2.75
C TYR A 102 -17.39 -11.25 -3.84
N GLN A 103 -18.33 -10.31 -3.98
CA GLN A 103 -19.31 -10.34 -5.05
C GLN A 103 -18.64 -10.26 -6.43
N LEU A 104 -17.66 -9.38 -6.61
CA LEU A 104 -16.93 -9.26 -7.87
C LEU A 104 -16.12 -10.52 -8.17
N LEU A 105 -15.34 -11.03 -7.19
CA LEU A 105 -14.60 -12.29 -7.32
C LEU A 105 -15.51 -13.45 -7.73
N SER A 106 -16.72 -13.55 -7.16
CA SER A 106 -17.67 -14.62 -7.48
C SER A 106 -18.17 -14.63 -8.93
N LYS A 107 -18.06 -13.50 -9.64
CA LYS A 107 -18.44 -13.38 -11.05
C LYS A 107 -17.33 -13.83 -11.99
N ILE A 108 -16.09 -13.93 -11.48
CA ILE A 108 -14.93 -14.33 -12.25
C ILE A 108 -14.90 -15.87 -12.30
N PRO A 109 -14.96 -16.51 -13.49
CA PRO A 109 -14.96 -17.96 -13.61
C PRO A 109 -13.56 -18.58 -13.39
N ASN A 110 -12.76 -18.01 -12.48
CA ASN A 110 -11.37 -18.39 -12.21
C ASN A 110 -11.18 -18.75 -10.73
N ILE A 111 -11.58 -19.98 -10.35
CA ILE A 111 -11.53 -20.44 -8.95
C ILE A 111 -10.12 -20.42 -8.38
N ALA A 112 -9.10 -20.70 -9.21
CA ALA A 112 -7.70 -20.67 -8.78
C ALA A 112 -7.28 -19.25 -8.35
N LEU A 113 -7.67 -18.24 -9.13
CA LEU A 113 -7.41 -16.84 -8.79
C LEU A 113 -8.14 -16.43 -7.51
N ILE A 114 -9.43 -16.78 -7.38
CA ILE A 114 -10.23 -16.45 -6.20
C ILE A 114 -9.56 -17.03 -4.95
N ARG A 115 -9.11 -18.28 -5.00
CA ARG A 115 -8.39 -18.91 -3.88
C ARG A 115 -7.09 -18.18 -3.58
N SER A 116 -6.27 -17.93 -4.60
CA SER A 116 -4.99 -17.23 -4.46
C SER A 116 -5.14 -15.84 -3.80
N LEU A 117 -6.13 -15.06 -4.25
CA LEU A 117 -6.43 -13.75 -3.66
C LEU A 117 -6.99 -13.88 -2.24
N SER A 118 -7.86 -14.85 -1.97
CA SER A 118 -8.40 -15.10 -0.63
C SER A 118 -7.29 -15.46 0.37
N ASP A 119 -6.36 -16.32 -0.04
CA ASP A 119 -5.18 -16.68 0.77
C ASP A 119 -4.31 -15.45 1.03
N GLY A 120 -4.10 -14.60 0.01
CA GLY A 120 -3.41 -13.32 0.19
C GLY A 120 -4.10 -12.36 1.16
N ILE A 121 -5.43 -12.30 1.15
CA ILE A 121 -6.21 -11.48 2.10
C ILE A 121 -6.03 -12.01 3.53
N ILE A 122 -6.04 -13.34 3.72
CA ILE A 122 -5.77 -13.97 5.02
C ILE A 122 -4.38 -13.56 5.51
N ASP A 123 -3.34 -13.71 4.69
CA ASP A 123 -1.97 -13.31 5.05
C ASP A 123 -1.89 -11.83 5.46
N ILE A 124 -2.55 -10.94 4.71
CA ILE A 124 -2.59 -9.50 5.04
C ILE A 124 -3.27 -9.28 6.39
N SER A 125 -4.44 -9.88 6.60
CA SER A 125 -5.19 -9.74 7.85
C SER A 125 -4.39 -10.25 9.05
N GLU A 126 -3.71 -11.39 8.92
CA GLU A 126 -2.85 -11.93 9.97
C GLU A 126 -1.68 -10.98 10.31
N GLN A 127 -0.99 -10.43 9.29
CA GLN A 127 0.09 -9.47 9.53
C GLN A 127 -0.42 -8.15 10.13
N LYS A 128 -1.60 -7.68 9.71
CA LYS A 128 -2.24 -6.51 10.32
C LYS A 128 -2.55 -6.76 11.79
N THR A 129 -3.12 -7.91 12.14
CA THR A 129 -3.37 -8.28 13.54
C THR A 129 -2.07 -8.40 14.34
N ALA A 130 -1.00 -8.95 13.75
CA ALA A 130 0.30 -9.08 14.41
C ALA A 130 0.91 -7.73 14.84
N ILE A 131 0.58 -6.61 14.16
CA ILE A 131 1.01 -5.26 14.58
C ILE A 131 0.45 -4.88 15.96
N TYR A 132 -0.69 -5.43 16.36
CA TYR A 132 -1.34 -5.14 17.64
C TYR A 132 -0.77 -5.98 18.79
N GLU A 133 0.00 -7.03 18.49
CA GLU A 133 0.55 -7.89 19.52
C GLU A 133 1.68 -7.18 20.29
N PRO A 134 1.73 -7.31 21.63
CA PRO A 134 2.77 -6.67 22.44
C PRO A 134 4.12 -7.41 22.38
N THR A 135 4.49 -7.93 21.21
CA THR A 135 5.73 -8.69 21.00
C THR A 135 6.83 -7.80 20.43
N SER A 136 8.02 -7.84 21.04
CA SER A 136 9.21 -7.27 20.40
C SER A 136 9.66 -8.20 19.27
N ARG A 137 10.00 -7.62 18.13
CA ARG A 137 10.47 -8.33 16.94
C ARG A 137 11.62 -7.54 16.31
N PRO A 138 12.55 -8.20 15.61
CA PRO A 138 13.54 -7.55 14.77
C PRO A 138 12.90 -6.59 13.77
N ILE A 139 13.60 -5.52 13.38
CA ILE A 139 13.09 -4.56 12.38
C ILE A 139 12.81 -5.24 11.03
N THR A 140 13.58 -6.27 10.69
CA THR A 140 13.41 -7.06 9.46
C THR A 140 12.05 -7.73 9.39
N ASP A 141 11.55 -8.19 10.53
CA ASP A 141 10.25 -8.86 10.62
C ASP A 141 9.13 -7.83 10.47
N TRP A 142 9.32 -6.61 11.00
CA TRP A 142 8.40 -5.49 10.76
C TRP A 142 8.37 -5.08 9.30
N LEU A 143 9.53 -4.96 8.65
CA LEU A 143 9.60 -4.63 7.22
C LEU A 143 8.95 -5.72 6.36
N HIS A 144 9.11 -6.99 6.73
CA HIS A 144 8.42 -8.09 6.08
C HIS A 144 6.90 -8.01 6.26
N ALA A 145 6.42 -7.81 7.49
CA ALA A 145 4.99 -7.67 7.78
C ALA A 145 4.38 -6.50 6.97
N LEU A 146 5.04 -5.34 6.94
CA LEU A 146 4.62 -4.21 6.12
C LEU A 146 4.61 -4.56 4.63
N THR A 147 5.64 -5.26 4.14
CA THR A 147 5.69 -5.67 2.73
C THR A 147 4.50 -6.54 2.37
N VAL A 148 4.14 -7.51 3.23
CA VAL A 148 2.96 -8.37 3.03
C VAL A 148 1.68 -7.53 3.02
N ILE A 149 1.49 -6.66 4.03
CA ILE A 149 0.29 -5.83 4.15
C ILE A 149 0.08 -4.97 2.91
N GLU A 150 1.16 -4.33 2.43
CA GLU A 150 1.06 -3.37 1.33
C GLU A 150 0.96 -4.05 -0.05
N SER A 151 1.59 -5.21 -0.25
CA SER A 151 1.80 -5.73 -1.62
C SER A 151 1.16 -7.09 -1.92
N LYS A 152 0.71 -7.85 -0.92
CA LYS A 152 0.40 -9.29 -1.11
C LYS A 152 -0.72 -9.54 -2.13
N SER A 153 -1.77 -8.71 -2.15
CA SER A 153 -2.85 -8.84 -3.16
C SER A 153 -2.33 -8.64 -4.58
N ILE A 154 -1.41 -7.69 -4.79
CA ILE A 154 -0.78 -7.45 -6.10
C ILE A 154 0.21 -8.56 -6.42
N GLU A 155 0.95 -9.07 -5.44
CA GLU A 155 1.83 -10.24 -5.62
C GLU A 155 1.05 -11.45 -6.12
N GLN A 156 -0.10 -11.77 -5.50
CA GLN A 156 -0.94 -12.91 -5.93
C GLN A 156 -1.48 -12.73 -7.34
N PHE A 157 -1.89 -11.51 -7.70
CA PHE A 157 -2.27 -11.15 -9.06
C PHE A 157 -1.13 -11.38 -10.06
N MET A 158 0.06 -10.86 -9.75
CA MET A 158 1.22 -10.97 -10.63
C MET A 158 1.64 -12.42 -10.82
N LYS A 159 1.70 -13.21 -9.74
CA LYS A 159 2.00 -14.66 -9.82
C LYS A 159 1.01 -15.41 -10.69
N HIS A 160 -0.28 -15.13 -10.51
CA HIS A 160 -1.34 -15.83 -11.24
C HIS A 160 -1.29 -15.56 -12.75
N TYR A 161 -0.90 -14.35 -13.15
CA TYR A 161 -0.78 -13.97 -14.57
C TYR A 161 0.66 -14.03 -15.11
N HIS A 162 1.60 -14.69 -14.40
CA HIS A 162 2.99 -14.86 -14.83
C HIS A 162 3.78 -13.55 -15.02
N LEU A 163 3.47 -12.55 -14.19
CA LEU A 163 4.10 -11.24 -14.14
C LEU A 163 5.10 -11.13 -12.98
N ASP A 164 5.72 -12.25 -12.59
CA ASP A 164 6.59 -12.38 -11.42
C ASP A 164 7.76 -11.39 -11.40
N GLN A 165 8.24 -10.99 -12.58
CA GLN A 165 9.32 -10.02 -12.76
C GLN A 165 9.01 -8.64 -12.14
N TYR A 166 7.74 -8.28 -11.97
CA TYR A 166 7.32 -7.01 -11.37
C TYR A 166 7.24 -7.05 -9.84
N ILE A 167 7.14 -8.24 -9.24
CA ILE A 167 6.88 -8.41 -7.80
C ILE A 167 7.94 -7.69 -6.94
N PRO A 168 9.26 -7.82 -7.20
CA PRO A 168 10.26 -7.13 -6.38
C PRO A 168 10.11 -5.60 -6.42
N LEU A 169 9.72 -5.04 -7.56
CA LEU A 169 9.54 -3.60 -7.72
C LEU A 169 8.29 -3.11 -6.97
N VAL A 170 7.19 -3.86 -7.04
CA VAL A 170 5.96 -3.55 -6.30
C VAL A 170 6.21 -3.61 -4.79
N GLN A 171 6.86 -4.68 -4.32
CA GLN A 171 7.18 -4.86 -2.90
C GLN A 171 8.06 -3.71 -2.38
N GLN A 172 9.15 -3.39 -3.08
CA GLN A 172 10.06 -2.31 -2.68
C GLN A 172 9.39 -0.93 -2.75
N GLY A 173 8.66 -0.66 -3.84
CA GLY A 173 8.01 0.62 -4.07
C GLY A 173 6.90 0.93 -3.08
N LEU A 174 6.03 -0.04 -2.78
CA LEU A 174 4.96 0.13 -1.80
C LEU A 174 5.47 0.21 -0.37
N LEU A 175 6.47 -0.61 -0.02
CA LEU A 175 7.14 -0.48 1.28
C LEU A 175 7.77 0.90 1.45
N LEU A 176 8.45 1.40 0.42
CA LEU A 176 9.05 2.73 0.43
C LEU A 176 8.00 3.83 0.64
N ASN A 177 6.89 3.77 -0.09
CA ASN A 177 5.79 4.71 0.06
C ASN A 177 5.20 4.68 1.47
N ARG A 178 5.04 3.48 2.04
CA ARG A 178 4.53 3.32 3.40
C ARG A 178 5.48 3.92 4.44
N LEU A 179 6.78 3.60 4.37
CA LEU A 179 7.76 4.14 5.31
C LEU A 179 7.92 5.66 5.19
N ALA A 180 7.89 6.20 3.98
CA ALA A 180 7.93 7.64 3.75
C ALA A 180 6.68 8.35 4.27
N TYR A 181 5.51 7.73 4.15
CA TYR A 181 4.28 8.22 4.78
C TYR A 181 4.42 8.30 6.30
N GLU A 182 4.91 7.23 6.93
CA GLU A 182 5.09 7.17 8.38
C GLU A 182 6.10 8.21 8.88
N LEU A 183 7.23 8.37 8.17
CA LEU A 183 8.21 9.41 8.46
C LEU A 183 7.59 10.81 8.38
N ARG A 184 6.85 11.09 7.31
CA ARG A 184 6.21 12.40 7.10
C ARG A 184 5.19 12.72 8.20
N ILE A 185 4.33 11.76 8.56
CA ILE A 185 3.36 11.95 9.64
C ILE A 185 4.07 12.25 10.97
N LEU A 186 5.13 11.51 11.28
CA LEU A 186 5.91 11.73 12.49
C LEU A 186 6.55 13.13 12.50
N GLN A 187 7.11 13.59 11.39
CA GLN A 187 7.76 14.90 11.28
C GLN A 187 6.77 16.07 11.32
N GLU A 188 5.67 15.99 10.57
CA GLU A 188 4.70 17.08 10.46
C GLU A 188 3.82 17.21 11.71
N THR A 189 3.39 16.08 12.28
CA THR A 189 2.36 16.06 13.33
C THR A 189 2.89 15.65 14.70
N HIS A 190 4.10 15.09 14.76
CA HIS A 190 4.68 14.48 15.97
C HIS A 190 3.82 13.32 16.53
N MET A 191 2.80 12.87 15.79
CA MET A 191 1.99 11.72 16.15
C MET A 191 2.72 10.43 15.78
N LYS A 192 2.75 9.50 16.73
CA LYS A 192 3.25 8.16 16.51
C LYS A 192 2.10 7.27 16.09
N THR A 193 2.13 6.80 14.85
CA THR A 193 1.23 5.73 14.42
C THR A 193 1.58 4.43 15.13
N ARG A 194 0.72 3.42 14.99
CA ARG A 194 1.03 2.07 15.49
C ARG A 194 2.29 1.49 14.85
N ILE A 195 2.57 1.80 13.59
CA ILE A 195 3.77 1.34 12.90
C ILE A 195 5.01 1.98 13.51
N VAL A 196 4.99 3.30 13.74
CA VAL A 196 6.09 3.98 14.45
C VAL A 196 6.28 3.40 15.84
N ALA A 197 5.19 3.18 16.59
CA ALA A 197 5.24 2.58 17.92
C ALA A 197 5.77 1.13 17.91
N ALA A 198 5.47 0.36 16.87
CA ALA A 198 5.99 -1.00 16.66
C ALA A 198 7.49 -0.98 16.37
N ILE A 199 7.95 -0.05 15.52
CA ILE A 199 9.37 0.14 15.21
C ILE A 199 10.15 0.58 16.46
N GLU A 200 9.59 1.46 17.30
CA GLU A 200 10.19 1.87 18.59
C GLU A 200 10.34 0.71 19.58
N LYS A 201 9.51 -0.33 19.46
CA LYS A 201 9.60 -1.54 20.30
C LYS A 201 10.53 -2.60 19.73
N SER A 202 11.11 -2.39 18.55
CA SER A 202 12.05 -3.34 17.94
C SER A 202 13.37 -3.40 18.72
N GLU A 203 14.02 -4.56 18.72
CA GLU A 203 15.24 -4.84 19.51
C GLU A 203 16.41 -3.88 19.19
N GLN A 204 16.47 -3.39 17.95
CA GLN A 204 17.45 -2.38 17.52
C GLN A 204 17.23 -1.01 18.17
N PHE A 205 15.97 -0.66 18.49
CA PHE A 205 15.65 0.60 19.17
C PHE A 205 16.12 0.60 20.63
N THR A 206 15.88 -0.51 21.34
CA THR A 206 16.29 -0.67 22.74
C THR A 206 17.80 -0.63 22.95
N SER A 207 18.60 -0.94 21.92
CA SER A 207 20.07 -1.02 22.02
C SER A 207 20.82 0.25 21.57
N THR A 208 20.25 1.08 20.70
CA THR A 208 20.97 2.22 20.07
C THR A 208 20.60 3.63 20.55
N LYS A 209 19.56 3.80 21.39
CA LYS A 209 19.04 5.13 21.85
C LYS A 209 18.73 6.11 20.69
N ARG A 210 18.52 5.62 19.46
CA ARG A 210 18.16 6.45 18.30
C ARG A 210 16.66 6.79 18.37
N SER A 211 16.27 7.95 17.82
CA SER A 211 14.84 8.28 17.65
C SER A 211 14.23 7.45 16.51
N ALA A 212 12.91 7.23 16.56
CA ALA A 212 12.20 6.48 15.54
C ALA A 212 12.31 7.14 14.17
N GLU A 213 12.27 8.48 14.17
CA GLU A 213 12.48 9.33 13.02
C GLU A 213 13.80 9.01 12.31
N ARG A 214 14.92 8.96 13.04
CA ARG A 214 16.23 8.70 12.44
C ARG A 214 16.35 7.30 11.83
N ILE A 215 15.70 6.31 12.45
CA ILE A 215 15.65 4.95 11.91
C ILE A 215 14.82 4.93 10.62
N LEU A 216 13.66 5.60 10.61
CA LEU A 216 12.82 5.71 9.42
C LEU A 216 13.56 6.46 8.29
N GLU A 217 14.27 7.55 8.59
CA GLU A 217 15.11 8.26 7.61
C GLU A 217 16.16 7.33 6.98
N GLU A 218 16.88 6.57 7.81
CA GLU A 218 17.90 5.61 7.35
C GLU A 218 17.26 4.53 6.46
N LEU A 219 16.14 3.94 6.88
CA LEU A 219 15.41 2.92 6.12
C LEU A 219 14.88 3.45 4.79
N VAL A 220 14.26 4.63 4.78
CA VAL A 220 13.71 5.26 3.57
C VAL A 220 14.85 5.59 2.61
N SER A 221 16.00 6.08 3.11
CA SER A 221 17.18 6.38 2.30
C SER A 221 17.83 5.13 1.70
N GLU A 222 18.01 4.08 2.50
CA GLU A 222 18.59 2.80 2.05
C GLU A 222 17.68 2.11 1.02
N LEU A 223 16.37 2.06 1.29
CA LEU A 223 15.39 1.46 0.40
C LEU A 223 15.26 2.27 -0.90
N SER A 224 15.26 3.60 -0.84
CA SER A 224 15.27 4.47 -2.03
C SER A 224 16.49 4.20 -2.91
N SER A 225 17.67 4.07 -2.30
CA SER A 225 18.92 3.80 -3.02
C SER A 225 18.91 2.42 -3.67
N THR A 226 18.45 1.41 -2.93
CA THR A 226 18.33 0.03 -3.43
C THR A 226 17.29 -0.09 -4.53
N PHE A 227 16.15 0.58 -4.38
CA PHE A 227 15.06 0.58 -5.35
C PHE A 227 15.47 1.30 -6.65
N THR A 228 16.13 2.45 -6.56
CA THR A 228 16.69 3.16 -7.73
C THR A 228 17.67 2.27 -8.50
N ARG A 229 18.51 1.52 -7.80
CA ARG A 229 19.41 0.55 -8.42
C ARG A 229 18.64 -0.60 -9.07
N SER A 230 17.60 -1.13 -8.42
CA SER A 230 16.75 -2.19 -8.99
C SER A 230 16.06 -1.75 -10.27
N ILE A 231 15.49 -0.53 -10.29
CA ILE A 231 14.82 0.05 -11.46
C ILE A 231 15.82 0.22 -12.63
N SER A 232 16.99 0.81 -12.36
CA SER A 232 17.98 1.09 -13.40
C SER A 232 18.59 -0.18 -14.01
N THR A 233 18.75 -1.23 -13.20
CA THR A 233 19.32 -2.52 -13.65
C THR A 233 18.28 -3.48 -14.23
N SER A 234 16.99 -3.16 -14.19
CA SER A 234 15.91 -4.00 -14.72
C SER A 234 15.85 -3.94 -16.26
N PRO A 235 16.19 -5.03 -16.98
CA PRO A 235 16.24 -5.00 -18.44
C PRO A 235 14.85 -5.11 -19.10
N PHE A 236 13.86 -5.62 -18.38
CA PHE A 236 12.49 -5.79 -18.88
C PHE A 236 11.66 -4.50 -18.84
N LEU A 237 12.09 -3.51 -18.06
CA LEU A 237 11.41 -2.22 -17.95
C LEU A 237 11.76 -1.32 -19.12
N GLN A 238 10.75 -0.72 -19.74
CA GLN A 238 10.92 0.37 -20.70
C GLN A 238 11.49 1.61 -20.00
N ASP A 239 12.30 2.40 -20.69
CA ASP A 239 12.99 3.55 -20.11
C ASP A 239 12.02 4.65 -19.63
N GLU A 240 10.89 4.81 -20.32
CA GLU A 240 9.82 5.71 -19.89
C GLU A 240 9.21 5.26 -18.55
N VAL A 241 9.05 3.95 -18.34
CA VAL A 241 8.51 3.40 -17.08
C VAL A 241 9.52 3.53 -15.95
N LYS A 242 10.81 3.31 -16.22
CA LYS A 242 11.86 3.57 -15.23
C LYS A 242 11.82 5.02 -14.74
N THR A 243 11.75 5.96 -15.69
CA THR A 243 11.65 7.40 -15.39
C THR A 243 10.39 7.71 -14.58
N LEU A 244 9.28 7.07 -14.91
CA LEU A 244 8.01 7.24 -14.22
C LEU A 244 8.04 6.76 -12.78
N ILE A 245 8.58 5.56 -12.51
CA ILE A 245 8.72 5.04 -11.15
C ILE A 245 9.58 5.99 -10.32
N VAL A 246 10.74 6.42 -10.85
CA VAL A 246 11.65 7.34 -10.16
C VAL A 246 10.98 8.68 -9.84
N ASN A 247 10.20 9.24 -10.77
CA ASN A 247 9.50 10.51 -10.56
C ASN A 247 8.39 10.44 -9.49
N ARG A 248 7.85 9.24 -9.23
CA ARG A 248 6.81 9.01 -8.20
C ARG A 248 7.39 8.62 -6.85
N MET A 249 8.70 8.34 -6.76
CA MET A 249 9.32 8.04 -5.47
C MET A 249 9.14 9.21 -4.48
N PRO A 250 8.89 8.92 -3.20
CA PRO A 250 8.73 9.95 -2.18
C PRO A 250 10.02 10.76 -2.07
N ARG A 251 9.88 12.09 -2.12
CA ARG A 251 11.02 13.00 -1.93
C ARG A 251 11.32 13.08 -0.45
N ILE A 252 12.50 12.62 -0.04
CA ILE A 252 12.99 12.85 1.32
C ILE A 252 13.39 14.32 1.40
N ALA A 253 12.66 15.12 2.17
CA ALA A 253 13.10 16.47 2.50
C ALA A 253 14.26 16.35 3.49
N CYS A 254 15.49 16.22 2.98
CA CYS A 254 16.68 16.46 3.79
C CYS A 254 16.82 17.96 4.05
N GLU A 255 16.01 18.49 4.95
CA GLU A 255 16.31 19.77 5.58
C GLU A 255 16.33 19.54 7.07
N HIS A 256 17.52 19.39 7.64
CA HIS A 256 17.91 19.85 8.98
C HIS A 256 19.43 19.70 9.10
N GLN A 257 20.17 20.73 8.65
CA GLN A 257 21.43 21.22 9.23
C GLN A 257 22.11 22.26 8.30
N THR A 258 21.71 23.52 8.42
CA THR A 258 22.58 24.70 8.30
C THR A 258 21.86 25.94 8.83
N THR A 259 21.47 25.92 10.11
CA THR A 259 21.28 27.16 10.88
C THR A 259 21.40 26.84 12.36
N ARG A 260 22.64 26.64 12.81
CA ARG A 260 23.09 26.96 14.16
C ARG A 260 24.60 27.16 14.09
N GLU A 261 25.06 28.14 14.84
CA GLU A 261 26.37 28.80 14.80
C GLU A 261 26.43 29.87 13.70
N GLY A 262 26.59 31.16 13.99
CA GLY A 262 26.88 31.89 15.22
C GLY A 262 27.33 33.28 14.78
#